data_AF-A0A7S0KZK8-F1
#
_entry.id   AF-A0A7S0KZK8-F1
#
_cell.length_a   1.000
_cell.length_b   1.000
_cell.length_c   1.000
_cell.angle_alpha   90.00
_cell.angle_beta   90.00
_cell.angle_gamma   90.00
#
_symmetry.space_group_name_H-M   'P 1'
#
loop_
_entity.id
_entity.type
_entity.pdbx_description
1 polymer ?
#
loop_
_entity_poly.entity_id
_entity_poly.type
_entity_poly.pdbx_seq_one_letter_code
_entity_poly.pdbx_strand_id
1 'polypeptide(L)'
;MERITKIVTSTNRKKGGHPRLAWVVFSGADNVNHAIGLGTEYRRVLQSIDQGIGKYVNTVTANGDPKQQQRHTFAVVTDHGVASVDIPGGGNLDLCDAFKAINLRAWRGDSKTWSGKFDVPLDKFGSDKDVLIGVSGDMSASVYVRDSLKGWKHRVYEQDLRSYPRSMGTNRSNAVDLIQTVLDFRGVQLVAWSRENGIVAIQTRKSASSGTTSHDVIYSDVGVAKLEKDGKISYQVDDSENKNALVICPLGYNKSLADGEPRTPREWLASTVDTSYPYAVVRLLQYFTVPGLAPDMLVTAHEGFDFGKDWEYYVQNFAGGHGGIHRSHLSTPAIFSGAGVHAHSTVNSATIEDLGASLRVFLGMGSKEAKPSLDFLDHKHDDIIATSLIHNNKTYAEDLIRGSPLSCVYPVGSQP
;
A
#
# COMPACT_ATOMS: atom_id res chain seq x y z
N MET A 1 23.70 -2.86 19.06
CA MET A 1 23.78 -3.89 20.12
C MET A 1 23.46 -3.36 21.51
N GLU A 2 24.17 -2.34 22.02
CA GLU A 2 23.85 -1.74 23.34
C GLU A 2 22.40 -1.27 23.49
N ARG A 3 21.78 -0.78 22.40
CA ARG A 3 20.37 -0.37 22.39
C ARG A 3 19.40 -1.53 22.67
N ILE A 4 19.66 -2.73 22.13
CA ILE A 4 18.83 -3.92 22.38
C ILE A 4 18.92 -4.31 23.86
N THR A 5 20.13 -4.38 24.40
CA THR A 5 20.35 -4.70 25.82
C THR A 5 19.67 -3.69 26.74
N LYS A 6 19.69 -2.38 26.41
CA LYS A 6 18.98 -1.33 27.15
C LYS A 6 17.45 -1.48 27.08
N ILE A 7 16.90 -1.89 25.93
CA ILE A 7 15.46 -2.18 25.81
C ILE A 7 15.10 -3.36 26.72
N VAL A 8 15.85 -4.46 26.66
CA VAL A 8 15.59 -5.68 27.44
C VAL A 8 15.70 -5.44 28.95
N THR A 9 16.68 -4.67 29.42
CA THR A 9 16.78 -4.33 30.85
C THR A 9 15.67 -3.39 31.30
N SER A 10 15.19 -2.52 30.40
CA SER A 10 14.06 -1.65 30.70
C SER A 10 12.72 -2.40 30.73
N THR A 11 12.57 -3.58 30.11
CA THR A 11 11.30 -4.33 30.00
C THR A 11 11.03 -5.30 31.16
N ASN A 12 12.02 -5.62 32.00
CA ASN A 12 11.83 -6.53 33.15
C ASN A 12 10.83 -5.97 34.18
N ARG A 13 9.76 -6.74 34.47
CA ARG A 13 8.59 -6.34 35.28
C ARG A 13 8.78 -6.62 36.78
N LYS A 14 8.18 -5.77 37.64
CA LYS A 14 7.78 -6.14 39.01
C LYS A 14 6.40 -6.83 38.96
N LYS A 15 6.24 -7.99 39.59
CA LYS A 15 5.00 -8.79 39.65
C LYS A 15 3.75 -7.88 39.86
N GLY A 16 2.79 -7.88 38.91
CA GLY A 16 1.51 -7.16 39.03
C GLY A 16 1.27 -5.94 38.11
N GLY A 17 2.24 -5.50 37.28
CA GLY A 17 2.07 -4.37 36.32
C GLY A 17 1.18 -4.62 35.08
N HIS A 18 0.95 -3.62 34.23
CA HIS A 18 0.24 -3.80 32.94
C HIS A 18 1.12 -4.49 31.88
N PRO A 19 0.53 -5.13 30.85
CA PRO A 19 1.29 -5.63 29.70
C PRO A 19 2.08 -4.50 29.04
N ARG A 20 3.33 -4.77 28.69
CA ARG A 20 4.16 -3.83 27.94
C ARG A 20 4.17 -4.20 26.47
N LEU A 21 4.15 -3.18 25.63
CA LEU A 21 4.33 -3.29 24.18
C LEU A 21 5.61 -2.58 23.79
N ALA A 22 6.52 -3.31 23.14
CA ALA A 22 7.70 -2.73 22.51
C ALA A 22 7.59 -2.93 21.00
N TRP A 23 7.79 -1.84 20.24
CA TRP A 23 7.89 -1.86 18.79
C TRP A 23 9.36 -1.71 18.38
N VAL A 24 9.87 -2.69 17.65
CA VAL A 24 11.22 -2.66 17.08
C VAL A 24 11.09 -2.61 15.57
N VAL A 25 11.75 -1.62 14.96
CA VAL A 25 11.62 -1.31 13.54
C VAL A 25 12.93 -1.58 12.80
N PHE A 26 12.87 -2.33 11.70
CA PHE A 26 13.99 -2.57 10.79
C PHE A 26 13.73 -1.99 9.40
N SER A 27 14.05 -0.72 9.19
CA SER A 27 13.86 0.00 7.91
C SER A 27 14.90 -0.34 6.84
N GLY A 28 15.97 -1.07 7.19
CA GLY A 28 17.08 -1.30 6.28
C GLY A 28 16.71 -2.06 5.00
N ALA A 29 15.72 -2.96 5.07
CA ALA A 29 15.27 -3.72 3.90
C ALA A 29 14.62 -2.78 2.86
N ASP A 30 13.73 -1.91 3.31
CA ASP A 30 13.03 -0.95 2.46
C ASP A 30 14.01 0.02 1.77
N ASN A 31 14.89 0.66 2.55
CA ASN A 31 15.93 1.55 2.01
C ASN A 31 16.81 0.88 0.95
N VAL A 32 17.17 -0.39 1.16
CA VAL A 32 18.02 -1.14 0.23
C VAL A 32 17.24 -1.54 -1.02
N ASN A 33 15.98 -1.92 -0.89
CA ASN A 33 15.11 -2.15 -2.04
C ASN A 33 14.96 -0.88 -2.90
N HIS A 34 14.69 0.26 -2.28
CA HIS A 34 14.60 1.54 -2.97
C HIS A 34 15.90 1.91 -3.70
N ALA A 35 17.05 1.74 -3.04
CA ALA A 35 18.33 2.14 -3.61
C ALA A 35 18.83 1.21 -4.72
N ILE A 36 18.71 -0.11 -4.55
CA ILE A 36 19.38 -1.12 -5.40
C ILE A 36 18.53 -2.36 -5.71
N GLY A 37 17.25 -2.39 -5.34
CA GLY A 37 16.30 -3.45 -5.66
C GLY A 37 16.51 -4.76 -4.89
N LEU A 38 15.88 -5.84 -5.37
CA LEU A 38 15.80 -7.14 -4.69
C LEU A 38 17.01 -8.07 -4.92
N GLY A 39 18.20 -7.49 -5.06
CA GLY A 39 19.44 -8.20 -5.37
C GLY A 39 20.05 -8.97 -4.20
N THR A 40 21.33 -9.35 -4.35
CA THR A 40 22.12 -10.04 -3.31
C THR A 40 22.16 -9.25 -2.00
N GLU A 41 22.21 -7.92 -2.09
CA GLU A 41 22.40 -7.04 -0.95
C GLU A 41 21.13 -6.95 -0.10
N TYR A 42 19.98 -6.91 -0.76
CA TYR A 42 18.68 -7.05 -0.08
C TYR A 42 18.59 -8.36 0.71
N ARG A 43 19.03 -9.48 0.12
CA ARG A 43 19.07 -10.78 0.83
C ARG A 43 20.00 -10.77 2.05
N ARG A 44 21.17 -10.13 1.95
CA ARG A 44 22.11 -9.98 3.08
C ARG A 44 21.51 -9.16 4.22
N VAL A 45 20.72 -8.14 3.89
CA VAL A 45 19.98 -7.34 4.88
C VAL A 45 18.91 -8.18 5.56
N LEU A 46 18.14 -8.96 4.81
CA LEU A 46 17.16 -9.90 5.40
C LEU A 46 17.81 -10.92 6.33
N GLN A 47 18.95 -11.51 5.93
CA GLN A 47 19.72 -12.41 6.80
C GLN A 47 20.22 -11.72 8.08
N SER A 48 20.65 -10.46 7.97
CA SER A 48 21.09 -9.68 9.14
C SER A 48 19.91 -9.36 10.08
N ILE A 49 18.73 -9.08 9.54
CA ILE A 49 17.49 -8.88 10.30
C ILE A 49 17.11 -10.17 11.03
N ASP A 50 17.11 -11.31 10.35
CA ASP A 50 16.82 -12.62 10.93
C ASP A 50 17.77 -12.94 12.11
N GLN A 51 19.09 -12.78 11.91
CA GLN A 51 20.08 -12.93 12.99
C GLN A 51 19.83 -11.96 14.15
N GLY A 52 19.43 -10.72 13.84
CA GLY A 52 19.07 -9.70 14.82
C GLY A 52 17.87 -10.10 15.68
N ILE A 53 16.82 -10.62 15.04
CA ILE A 53 15.62 -11.15 15.70
C ILE A 53 15.99 -12.34 16.58
N GLY A 54 16.71 -13.34 16.05
CA GLY A 54 17.13 -14.50 16.81
C GLY A 54 17.96 -14.13 18.04
N LYS A 55 18.89 -13.19 17.89
CA LYS A 55 19.68 -12.67 19.02
C LYS A 55 18.82 -11.92 20.04
N TYR A 56 17.85 -11.14 19.59
CA TYR A 56 16.93 -10.43 20.46
C TYR A 56 16.09 -11.41 21.29
N VAL A 57 15.43 -12.36 20.63
CA VAL A 57 14.64 -13.42 21.28
C VAL A 57 15.50 -14.17 22.28
N ASN A 58 16.68 -14.65 21.87
CA ASN A 58 17.60 -15.35 22.76
C ASN A 58 18.00 -14.50 23.96
N THR A 59 18.27 -13.20 23.79
CA THR A 59 18.66 -12.32 24.90
C THR A 59 17.51 -12.12 25.89
N VAL A 60 16.29 -11.93 25.40
CA VAL A 60 15.09 -11.80 26.23
C VAL A 60 14.81 -13.10 26.99
N THR A 61 15.02 -14.26 26.35
CA THR A 61 14.69 -15.56 26.95
C THR A 61 15.82 -16.17 27.79
N ALA A 62 17.09 -15.89 27.49
CA ALA A 62 18.27 -16.52 28.10
C ALA A 62 18.66 -15.92 29.46
N ASN A 63 18.06 -14.81 29.90
CA ASN A 63 18.29 -14.24 31.23
C ASN A 63 17.71 -15.08 32.39
N GLY A 64 17.53 -16.39 32.18
CA GLY A 64 17.67 -17.40 33.23
C GLY A 64 16.40 -17.92 33.90
N ASP A 65 15.22 -17.39 33.59
CA ASP A 65 13.95 -17.93 34.09
C ASP A 65 13.15 -18.53 32.93
N PRO A 66 12.99 -19.86 32.84
CA PRO A 66 12.12 -20.54 31.87
C PRO A 66 10.70 -19.97 31.83
N LYS A 67 10.23 -19.33 32.91
CA LYS A 67 8.95 -18.62 32.96
C LYS A 67 8.94 -17.36 32.11
N GLN A 68 10.09 -16.80 31.71
CA GLN A 68 10.14 -15.65 30.80
C GLN A 68 9.71 -16.02 29.38
N GLN A 69 10.05 -17.22 28.88
CA GLN A 69 9.54 -17.69 27.60
C GLN A 69 8.01 -17.81 27.60
N GLN A 70 7.43 -18.15 28.76
CA GLN A 70 5.99 -18.26 28.96
C GLN A 70 5.29 -16.91 29.19
N ARG A 71 6.02 -15.80 29.19
CA ARG A 71 5.48 -14.45 29.43
C ARG A 71 5.50 -13.54 28.22
N HIS A 72 6.37 -13.83 27.24
CA HIS A 72 6.51 -12.98 26.06
C HIS A 72 5.84 -13.60 24.85
N THR A 73 5.06 -12.77 24.15
CA THR A 73 4.63 -13.04 22.78
C THR A 73 5.51 -12.23 21.83
N PHE A 74 6.04 -12.87 20.81
CA PHE A 74 6.77 -12.20 19.73
C PHE A 74 5.91 -12.16 18.48
N ALA A 75 5.82 -11.00 17.85
CA ALA A 75 5.25 -10.85 16.51
C ALA A 75 6.34 -10.37 15.55
N VAL A 76 6.37 -10.88 14.32
CA VAL A 76 7.16 -10.36 13.20
C VAL A 76 6.18 -10.08 12.07
N VAL A 77 6.03 -8.79 11.73
CA VAL A 77 5.09 -8.33 10.70
C VAL A 77 5.76 -7.32 9.79
N THR A 78 5.27 -7.18 8.57
CA THR A 78 5.70 -6.14 7.62
C THR A 78 4.50 -5.30 7.22
N ASP A 79 4.73 -4.01 7.01
CA ASP A 79 3.71 -3.03 6.63
C ASP A 79 3.27 -3.17 5.16
N HIS A 80 4.20 -3.54 4.29
CA HIS A 80 3.94 -3.87 2.88
C HIS A 80 4.92 -4.91 2.35
N GLY A 81 4.62 -5.40 1.15
CA GLY A 81 5.58 -6.09 0.29
C GLY A 81 6.28 -5.11 -0.66
N VAL A 82 7.08 -5.64 -1.59
CA VAL A 82 7.94 -4.86 -2.50
C VAL A 82 8.06 -5.54 -3.86
N ALA A 83 8.41 -4.79 -4.90
CA ALA A 83 8.78 -5.30 -6.21
C ALA A 83 9.99 -4.54 -6.79
N SER A 84 10.69 -5.18 -7.73
CA SER A 84 11.79 -4.55 -8.47
C SER A 84 11.27 -3.67 -9.60
N VAL A 85 11.92 -2.52 -9.78
CA VAL A 85 11.75 -1.61 -10.92
C VAL A 85 12.88 -1.80 -11.93
N ASP A 86 14.09 -2.10 -11.45
CA ASP A 86 15.28 -2.33 -12.30
C ASP A 86 15.29 -3.73 -12.91
N ILE A 87 14.36 -3.99 -13.83
CA ILE A 87 14.35 -5.19 -14.67
C ILE A 87 14.57 -4.82 -16.14
N PRO A 88 15.05 -5.74 -17.00
CA PRO A 88 15.19 -5.46 -18.42
C PRO A 88 13.88 -4.97 -19.06
N GLY A 89 13.90 -3.76 -19.62
CA GLY A 89 12.72 -3.13 -20.23
C GLY A 89 11.84 -2.32 -19.26
N GLY A 90 12.15 -2.32 -17.97
CA GLY A 90 11.54 -1.51 -16.94
C GLY A 90 11.98 -0.04 -16.93
N GLY A 91 11.58 0.70 -15.89
CA GLY A 91 12.10 2.04 -15.60
C GLY A 91 11.15 2.96 -14.83
N ASN A 92 11.69 4.07 -14.37
CA ASN A 92 10.97 5.09 -13.62
C ASN A 92 10.29 6.10 -14.56
N LEU A 93 9.01 6.37 -14.33
CA LEU A 93 8.18 7.18 -15.22
C LEU A 93 7.71 8.47 -14.53
N ASP A 94 7.52 9.52 -15.32
CA ASP A 94 6.77 10.70 -14.88
C ASP A 94 5.37 10.62 -15.47
N LEU A 95 4.38 10.29 -14.63
CA LEU A 95 2.99 10.17 -15.06
C LEU A 95 2.43 11.50 -15.62
N CYS A 96 3.04 12.66 -15.32
CA CYS A 96 2.65 13.92 -15.95
C CYS A 96 2.84 13.88 -17.47
N ASP A 97 3.78 13.08 -17.98
CA ASP A 97 4.07 13.00 -19.42
C ASP A 97 2.88 12.43 -20.22
N ALA A 98 2.08 11.54 -19.61
CA ALA A 98 0.83 11.05 -20.21
C ALA A 98 -0.15 12.20 -20.51
N PHE A 99 -0.29 13.13 -19.57
CA PHE A 99 -1.19 14.28 -19.69
C PHE A 99 -0.62 15.39 -20.58
N LYS A 100 0.70 15.63 -20.53
CA LYS A 100 1.37 16.60 -21.41
C LYS A 100 1.21 16.20 -22.89
N ALA A 101 1.23 14.91 -23.21
CA ALA A 101 1.04 14.41 -24.57
C ALA A 101 -0.31 14.80 -25.19
N ILE A 102 -1.31 15.09 -24.36
CA ILE A 102 -2.64 15.57 -24.77
C ILE A 102 -2.86 17.05 -24.43
N ASN A 103 -1.77 17.80 -24.22
CA ASN A 103 -1.75 19.24 -23.92
C ASN A 103 -2.40 19.64 -22.59
N LEU A 104 -2.44 18.74 -21.60
CA LEU A 104 -2.89 19.06 -20.25
C LEU A 104 -1.74 19.41 -19.32
N ARG A 105 -1.99 20.34 -18.39
CA ARG A 105 -1.00 20.82 -17.41
C ARG A 105 -1.12 19.99 -16.14
N ALA A 106 -0.41 18.87 -16.13
CA ALA A 106 -0.27 18.02 -14.95
C ALA A 106 0.85 18.50 -14.02
N TRP A 107 0.65 18.30 -12.72
CA TRP A 107 1.66 18.57 -11.69
C TRP A 107 1.63 17.49 -10.62
N ARG A 108 2.82 17.03 -10.22
CA ARG A 108 2.99 15.97 -9.21
C ARG A 108 3.77 16.38 -7.95
N GLY A 109 4.07 17.67 -7.80
CA GLY A 109 5.03 18.13 -6.78
C GLY A 109 6.45 18.26 -7.30
N ASP A 110 7.27 18.97 -6.54
CA ASP A 110 8.73 18.85 -6.60
C ASP A 110 9.15 18.07 -5.36
N SER A 111 9.29 16.76 -5.52
CA SER A 111 9.66 15.82 -4.48
C SER A 111 11.11 16.00 -3.98
N LYS A 112 11.88 16.90 -4.60
CA LYS A 112 13.19 17.36 -4.10
C LYS A 112 13.05 18.45 -3.04
N THR A 113 11.86 19.02 -2.85
CA THR A 113 11.60 20.00 -1.80
C THR A 113 11.03 19.33 -0.56
N TRP A 114 11.79 19.37 0.53
CA TRP A 114 11.44 18.83 1.87
C TRP A 114 10.10 19.39 2.43
N SER A 115 9.57 20.46 1.84
CA SER A 115 8.36 21.14 2.28
C SER A 115 7.11 20.66 1.51
N GLY A 116 6.65 19.45 1.84
CA GLY A 116 5.42 18.89 1.29
C GLY A 116 4.20 19.77 1.56
N LYS A 117 3.66 20.41 0.53
CA LYS A 117 2.36 21.10 0.52
C LYS A 117 1.18 20.10 0.41
N PHE A 118 1.31 18.90 0.95
CA PHE A 118 0.27 17.86 0.81
C PHE A 118 -1.02 18.20 1.59
N ASP A 119 -0.93 19.09 2.58
CA ASP A 119 -2.09 19.61 3.32
C ASP A 119 -2.75 20.82 2.64
N VAL A 120 -2.23 21.26 1.49
CA VAL A 120 -2.80 22.39 0.76
C VAL A 120 -4.12 21.94 0.11
N PRO A 121 -5.26 22.59 0.42
CA PRO A 121 -6.52 22.25 -0.22
C PRO A 121 -6.45 22.38 -1.75
N LEU A 122 -7.11 21.47 -2.47
CA LEU A 122 -7.07 21.41 -3.94
C LEU A 122 -7.41 22.75 -4.61
N ASP A 123 -8.31 23.53 -4.01
CA ASP A 123 -8.72 24.84 -4.54
C ASP A 123 -7.63 25.93 -4.50
N LYS A 124 -6.49 25.67 -3.85
CA LYS A 124 -5.33 26.57 -3.81
C LYS A 124 -4.31 26.34 -4.92
N PHE A 125 -4.42 25.25 -5.70
CA PHE A 125 -3.48 24.94 -6.80
C PHE A 125 -3.69 25.77 -8.07
N GLY A 126 -4.54 26.80 -8.01
CA GLY A 126 -4.73 27.75 -9.10
C GLY A 126 -5.47 27.17 -10.30
N SER A 127 -5.69 28.02 -11.30
CA SER A 127 -6.33 27.64 -12.56
C SER A 127 -5.35 27.27 -13.67
N ASP A 128 -4.06 27.31 -13.37
CA ASP A 128 -2.94 27.02 -14.25
C ASP A 128 -2.58 25.52 -14.30
N LYS A 129 -3.32 24.69 -13.56
CA LYS A 129 -3.23 23.24 -13.54
C LYS A 129 -4.57 22.62 -13.92
N ASP A 130 -4.49 21.50 -14.62
CA ASP A 130 -5.63 20.70 -15.06
C ASP A 130 -5.68 19.37 -14.30
N VAL A 131 -4.51 18.85 -13.91
CA VAL A 131 -4.36 17.56 -13.23
C VAL A 131 -3.35 17.69 -12.08
N LEU A 132 -3.67 17.12 -10.92
CA LEU A 132 -2.76 16.95 -9.79
C LEU A 132 -2.52 15.46 -9.56
N ILE A 133 -1.27 15.09 -9.29
CA ILE A 133 -0.86 13.70 -9.12
C ILE A 133 -0.17 13.54 -7.76
N GLY A 134 -0.67 12.63 -6.93
CA GLY A 134 -0.04 12.21 -5.68
C GLY A 134 0.52 10.81 -5.84
N VAL A 135 1.85 10.69 -5.96
CA VAL A 135 2.53 9.38 -6.01
C VAL A 135 2.61 8.79 -4.60
N SER A 136 2.24 7.51 -4.46
CA SER A 136 2.20 6.79 -3.18
C SER A 136 2.96 5.48 -3.30
N GLY A 137 4.00 5.33 -2.46
CA GLY A 137 4.91 4.19 -2.48
C GLY A 137 5.45 3.89 -3.86
N ASP A 138 5.68 4.94 -4.68
CA ASP A 138 6.21 4.94 -6.06
C ASP A 138 5.49 4.11 -7.14
N MET A 139 4.84 2.98 -6.84
CA MET A 139 4.13 2.15 -7.84
C MET A 139 2.64 2.49 -7.99
N SER A 140 2.14 3.49 -7.27
CA SER A 140 0.77 3.96 -7.41
C SER A 140 0.69 5.48 -7.42
N ALA A 141 -0.33 6.01 -8.09
CA ALA A 141 -0.59 7.43 -8.15
C ALA A 141 -2.08 7.72 -8.05
N SER A 142 -2.44 8.60 -7.10
CA SER A 142 -3.74 9.26 -7.08
C SER A 142 -3.74 10.40 -8.08
N VAL A 143 -4.76 10.46 -8.92
CA VAL A 143 -4.95 11.52 -9.91
C VAL A 143 -6.23 12.27 -9.59
N TYR A 144 -6.08 13.58 -9.43
CA TYR A 144 -7.17 14.53 -9.23
C TYR A 144 -7.28 15.39 -10.49
N VAL A 145 -8.47 15.48 -11.04
CA VAL A 145 -8.77 16.18 -12.29
C VAL A 145 -9.63 17.39 -11.95
N ARG A 146 -9.25 18.55 -12.47
CA ARG A 146 -10.04 19.76 -12.28
C ARG A 146 -11.29 19.68 -13.15
N ASP A 147 -12.47 19.88 -12.57
CA ASP A 147 -13.66 20.06 -13.40
C ASP A 147 -13.50 21.29 -14.31
N SER A 148 -13.65 21.09 -15.62
CA SER A 148 -13.43 22.12 -16.63
C SER A 148 -14.33 23.36 -16.49
N LEU A 149 -15.50 23.22 -15.85
CA LEU A 149 -16.48 24.28 -15.64
C LEU A 149 -16.55 24.73 -14.18
N LYS A 150 -16.46 23.79 -13.24
CA LYS A 150 -16.71 24.00 -11.80
C LYS A 150 -15.43 24.05 -10.96
N GLY A 151 -14.27 23.71 -11.53
CA GLY A 151 -12.98 23.73 -10.85
C GLY A 151 -12.80 22.59 -9.83
N TRP A 152 -11.81 22.75 -8.94
CA TRP A 152 -11.31 21.70 -8.03
C TRP A 152 -12.29 21.22 -6.95
N LYS A 153 -13.37 21.96 -6.66
CA LYS A 153 -14.34 21.59 -5.63
C LYS A 153 -15.39 20.61 -6.12
N HIS A 154 -15.40 20.32 -7.42
CA HIS A 154 -16.34 19.40 -8.03
C HIS A 154 -15.60 18.13 -8.44
N ARG A 155 -16.11 17.00 -7.97
CA ARG A 155 -15.59 15.68 -8.32
C ARG A 155 -15.89 15.36 -9.78
N VAL A 156 -14.93 14.77 -10.47
CA VAL A 156 -15.06 14.37 -11.86
C VAL A 156 -15.35 12.87 -11.90
N TYR A 157 -16.36 12.46 -12.67
CA TYR A 157 -16.76 11.06 -12.80
C TYR A 157 -16.49 10.55 -14.21
N GLU A 158 -16.72 9.26 -14.45
CA GLU A 158 -16.40 8.58 -15.72
C GLU A 158 -16.82 9.35 -16.97
N GLN A 159 -18.04 9.89 -17.03
CA GLN A 159 -18.49 10.63 -18.21
C GLN A 159 -17.59 11.84 -18.51
N ASP A 160 -17.18 12.58 -17.49
CA ASP A 160 -16.32 13.75 -17.63
C ASP A 160 -14.86 13.32 -17.91
N LEU A 161 -14.39 12.22 -17.32
CA LEU A 161 -13.05 11.67 -17.57
C LEU A 161 -12.91 11.17 -19.02
N ARG A 162 -13.94 10.55 -19.60
CA ARG A 162 -13.95 10.05 -20.98
C ARG A 162 -14.14 11.14 -22.04
N SER A 163 -14.66 12.29 -21.63
CA SER A 163 -14.98 13.41 -22.53
C SER A 163 -14.33 14.73 -22.09
N TYR A 164 -13.15 14.65 -21.49
CA TYR A 164 -12.48 15.80 -20.90
C TYR A 164 -11.99 16.77 -21.98
N PRO A 165 -12.19 18.09 -21.87
CA PRO A 165 -11.77 19.02 -22.90
C PRO A 165 -10.24 19.25 -22.89
N ARG A 166 -9.59 19.18 -24.07
CA ARG A 166 -8.14 19.45 -24.23
C ARG A 166 -7.72 20.87 -23.87
N SER A 167 -8.63 21.83 -23.96
CA SER A 167 -8.41 23.20 -23.54
C SER A 167 -9.53 23.62 -22.59
N MET A 168 -9.16 24.34 -21.53
CA MET A 168 -10.14 24.88 -20.59
C MET A 168 -11.11 25.81 -21.34
N GLY A 169 -12.40 25.43 -21.39
CA GLY A 169 -13.44 26.11 -22.16
C GLY A 169 -14.61 25.18 -22.50
N THR A 170 -15.67 25.72 -23.11
CA THR A 170 -16.90 24.96 -23.43
C THR A 170 -16.82 24.15 -24.72
N ASN A 171 -15.73 24.27 -25.49
CA ASN A 171 -15.63 23.58 -26.78
C ASN A 171 -15.23 22.10 -26.61
N ARG A 172 -16.24 21.23 -26.48
CA ARG A 172 -16.09 19.77 -26.38
C ARG A 172 -15.75 19.09 -27.70
N SER A 173 -15.60 19.82 -28.82
CA SER A 173 -15.27 19.22 -30.12
C SER A 173 -13.90 18.52 -30.15
N ASN A 174 -13.04 18.80 -29.17
CA ASN A 174 -11.71 18.22 -29.00
C ASN A 174 -11.58 17.48 -27.64
N ALA A 175 -12.61 16.74 -27.23
CA ALA A 175 -12.58 15.94 -26.01
C ALA A 175 -11.54 14.80 -26.10
N VAL A 176 -11.03 14.38 -24.94
CA VAL A 176 -10.12 13.24 -24.78
C VAL A 176 -10.63 12.29 -23.72
N ASP A 177 -10.36 11.01 -23.92
CA ASP A 177 -10.53 9.99 -22.90
C ASP A 177 -9.28 9.94 -22.02
N LEU A 178 -9.37 10.50 -20.81
CA LEU A 178 -8.26 10.51 -19.85
C LEU A 178 -7.95 9.12 -19.32
N ILE A 179 -8.97 8.26 -19.17
CA ILE A 179 -8.79 6.90 -18.66
C ILE A 179 -7.96 6.11 -19.67
N GLN A 180 -8.34 6.15 -20.95
CA GLN A 180 -7.59 5.47 -22.01
C GLN A 180 -6.21 6.08 -22.19
N THR A 181 -6.08 7.42 -22.15
CA THR A 181 -4.77 8.10 -22.25
C THR A 181 -3.79 7.60 -21.20
N VAL A 182 -4.25 7.45 -19.95
CA VAL A 182 -3.41 6.95 -18.85
C VAL A 182 -3.14 5.46 -19.00
N LEU A 183 -4.13 4.66 -19.38
CA LEU A 183 -3.98 3.21 -19.57
C LEU A 183 -3.01 2.88 -20.72
N ASP A 184 -2.96 3.71 -21.75
CA ASP A 184 -2.04 3.60 -22.89
C ASP A 184 -0.61 3.98 -22.53
N PHE A 185 -0.43 4.80 -21.49
CA PHE A 185 0.88 5.21 -21.02
C PHE A 185 1.72 3.98 -20.67
N ARG A 186 2.94 3.94 -21.22
CA ARG A 186 3.87 2.82 -20.98
C ARG A 186 4.02 2.63 -19.47
N GLY A 187 4.09 1.38 -19.02
CA GLY A 187 4.31 1.05 -17.62
C GLY A 187 3.10 1.23 -16.71
N VAL A 188 1.92 1.62 -17.22
CA VAL A 188 0.66 1.53 -16.47
C VAL A 188 0.07 0.14 -16.61
N GLN A 189 -0.33 -0.46 -15.49
CA GLN A 189 -0.96 -1.78 -15.42
C GLN A 189 -2.46 -1.70 -15.22
N LEU A 190 -2.90 -0.78 -14.36
CA LEU A 190 -4.28 -0.70 -13.91
C LEU A 190 -4.66 0.76 -13.71
N VAL A 191 -5.87 1.09 -14.15
CA VAL A 191 -6.54 2.34 -13.80
C VAL A 191 -7.87 1.97 -13.14
N ALA A 192 -8.09 2.49 -11.94
CA ALA A 192 -9.39 2.50 -11.28
C ALA A 192 -9.92 3.93 -11.23
N TRP A 193 -11.22 4.13 -11.36
CA TRP A 193 -11.83 5.47 -11.34
C TRP A 193 -13.22 5.45 -10.72
N SER A 194 -13.69 6.61 -10.27
CA SER A 194 -15.06 6.76 -9.79
C SER A 194 -16.03 6.84 -10.98
N ARG A 195 -16.86 5.81 -11.17
CA ARG A 195 -17.93 5.81 -12.18
C ARG A 195 -19.07 6.71 -11.75
N GLU A 196 -19.44 6.59 -10.47
CA GLU A 196 -20.37 7.46 -9.75
C GLU A 196 -20.15 7.28 -8.23
N ASN A 197 -20.98 7.91 -7.40
CA ASN A 197 -20.86 7.76 -5.95
C ASN A 197 -21.06 6.31 -5.51
N GLY A 198 -20.02 5.75 -4.87
CA GLY A 198 -20.04 4.37 -4.37
C GLY A 198 -19.84 3.30 -5.45
N ILE A 199 -19.51 3.70 -6.69
CA ILE A 199 -19.18 2.78 -7.78
C ILE A 199 -17.78 3.10 -8.32
N VAL A 200 -16.94 2.08 -8.34
CA VAL A 200 -15.59 2.13 -8.86
C VAL A 200 -15.49 1.21 -10.06
N ALA A 201 -15.00 1.74 -11.18
CA ALA A 201 -14.67 0.95 -12.35
C ALA A 201 -13.16 0.74 -12.41
N ILE A 202 -12.75 -0.39 -12.98
CA ILE A 202 -11.39 -0.89 -12.98
C ILE A 202 -11.09 -1.46 -14.36
N GLN A 203 -9.97 -1.06 -14.95
CA GLN A 203 -9.48 -1.64 -16.19
C GLN A 203 -7.99 -1.89 -16.09
N THR A 204 -7.53 -2.97 -16.72
CA THR A 204 -6.12 -3.34 -16.76
C THR A 204 -5.62 -3.44 -18.18
N ARG A 205 -4.34 -3.12 -18.33
CA ARG A 205 -3.55 -3.40 -19.51
C ARG A 205 -2.86 -4.75 -19.31
N LYS A 206 -3.20 -5.75 -20.11
CA LYS A 206 -2.43 -7.00 -20.17
C LYS A 206 -1.41 -6.89 -21.29
N SER A 207 -0.15 -7.06 -20.93
CA SER A 207 0.88 -7.34 -21.94
C SER A 207 0.62 -8.75 -22.47
N ALA A 208 0.50 -8.93 -23.78
CA ALA A 208 0.58 -10.26 -24.36
C ALA A 208 1.91 -10.88 -23.90
N SER A 209 1.83 -12.05 -23.29
CA SER A 209 2.90 -12.75 -22.57
C SER A 209 4.32 -12.52 -23.14
N SER A 210 5.23 -12.14 -22.24
CA SER A 210 6.69 -12.28 -22.29
C SER A 210 7.27 -12.99 -23.51
N GLY A 211 7.93 -12.26 -24.42
CA GLY A 211 8.93 -12.89 -25.30
C GLY A 211 9.16 -12.26 -26.67
N THR A 212 8.23 -11.48 -27.20
CA THR A 212 8.42 -10.88 -28.54
C THR A 212 8.08 -9.40 -28.53
N THR A 213 8.95 -8.65 -29.18
CA THR A 213 8.85 -7.22 -29.48
C THR A 213 7.41 -6.80 -29.74
N SER A 214 6.92 -5.93 -28.85
CA SER A 214 5.88 -4.90 -29.05
C SER A 214 4.96 -5.10 -30.25
N HIS A 215 3.66 -5.31 -30.03
CA HIS A 215 2.57 -4.55 -30.66
C HIS A 215 1.17 -4.97 -30.17
N ASP A 216 1.01 -6.16 -29.57
CA ASP A 216 -0.30 -6.62 -29.09
C ASP A 216 -0.54 -6.21 -27.64
N VAL A 217 -1.09 -5.00 -27.45
CA VAL A 217 -1.64 -4.58 -26.16
C VAL A 217 -3.07 -5.09 -26.06
N ILE A 218 -3.34 -5.91 -25.05
CA ILE A 218 -4.69 -6.40 -24.78
C ILE A 218 -5.21 -5.68 -23.55
N TYR A 219 -6.34 -4.99 -23.68
CA TYR A 219 -7.02 -4.41 -22.53
C TYR A 219 -8.00 -5.43 -21.97
N SER A 220 -8.14 -5.45 -20.65
CA SER A 220 -9.25 -6.16 -20.04
C SER A 220 -10.57 -5.45 -20.37
N ASP A 221 -11.68 -6.17 -20.22
CA ASP A 221 -12.98 -5.52 -20.09
C ASP A 221 -13.02 -4.69 -18.78
N VAL A 222 -14.09 -3.94 -18.57
CA VAL A 222 -14.22 -3.06 -17.40
C VAL A 222 -14.84 -3.84 -16.25
N GLY A 223 -14.12 -3.96 -15.13
CA GLY A 223 -14.68 -4.47 -13.88
C GLY A 223 -15.36 -3.35 -13.11
N VAL A 224 -16.55 -3.60 -12.58
CA VAL A 224 -17.36 -2.63 -11.82
C VAL A 224 -17.57 -3.16 -10.42
N ALA A 225 -17.03 -2.45 -9.43
CA ALA A 225 -17.24 -2.69 -8.01
C ALA A 225 -18.24 -1.68 -7.46
N LYS A 226 -19.18 -2.13 -6.62
CA LYS A 226 -20.21 -1.28 -6.03
C LYS A 226 -20.41 -1.59 -4.54
N LEU A 227 -20.56 -0.52 -3.75
CA LEU A 227 -20.99 -0.61 -2.36
C LEU A 227 -22.52 -0.74 -2.29
N GLU A 228 -23.00 -1.83 -1.72
CA GLU A 228 -24.43 -2.09 -1.51
C GLU A 228 -24.92 -1.48 -0.19
N LYS A 229 -26.25 -1.32 -0.07
CA LYS A 229 -26.88 -0.63 1.07
C LYS A 229 -26.64 -1.32 2.43
N ASP A 230 -26.40 -2.62 2.43
CA ASP A 230 -26.14 -3.43 3.63
C ASP A 230 -24.64 -3.50 4.00
N GLY A 231 -23.79 -2.73 3.31
CA GLY A 231 -22.34 -2.74 3.50
C GLY A 231 -21.63 -3.91 2.80
N LYS A 232 -22.36 -4.76 2.07
CA LYS A 232 -21.75 -5.71 1.15
C LYS A 232 -21.26 -5.02 -0.11
N ILE A 233 -20.45 -5.74 -0.85
CA ILE A 233 -19.77 -5.24 -2.04
C ILE A 233 -19.99 -6.24 -3.17
N SER A 234 -20.52 -5.76 -4.28
CA SER A 234 -20.65 -6.52 -5.54
C SER A 234 -19.50 -6.18 -6.48
N TYR A 235 -19.08 -7.14 -7.30
CA TYR A 235 -18.14 -6.92 -8.40
C TYR A 235 -18.55 -7.76 -9.60
N GLN A 236 -18.60 -7.14 -10.76
CA GLN A 236 -18.92 -7.78 -12.04
C GLN A 236 -18.05 -7.26 -13.17
N VAL A 237 -17.86 -8.03 -14.22
CA VAL A 237 -17.26 -7.54 -15.46
C VAL A 237 -18.38 -7.04 -16.39
N ASP A 238 -18.27 -5.79 -16.81
CA ASP A 238 -19.12 -5.16 -17.83
C ASP A 238 -18.58 -5.55 -19.21
N ASP A 239 -19.25 -6.52 -19.85
CA ASP A 239 -18.92 -7.05 -21.18
C ASP A 239 -19.81 -6.48 -22.30
N SER A 240 -20.56 -5.40 -21.98
CA SER A 240 -21.56 -4.83 -22.88
C SER A 240 -20.99 -4.33 -24.20
N GLU A 241 -19.73 -3.91 -24.20
CA GLU A 241 -18.99 -3.43 -25.37
C GLU A 241 -18.36 -4.56 -26.21
N ASN A 242 -18.28 -5.79 -25.68
CA ASN A 242 -17.47 -6.86 -26.27
C ASN A 242 -18.20 -8.22 -26.35
N LYS A 243 -19.43 -8.20 -26.87
CA LYS A 243 -20.38 -9.34 -26.89
C LYS A 243 -19.89 -10.62 -27.59
N ASN A 244 -18.80 -10.57 -28.36
CA ASN A 244 -18.31 -11.69 -29.17
C ASN A 244 -16.86 -12.10 -28.86
N ALA A 245 -16.18 -11.47 -27.89
CA ALA A 245 -14.81 -11.83 -27.52
C ALA A 245 -14.74 -12.56 -26.17
N LEU A 246 -13.57 -13.12 -25.88
CA LEU A 246 -13.26 -13.67 -24.56
C LEU A 246 -13.31 -12.54 -23.52
N VAL A 247 -14.22 -12.66 -22.54
CA VAL A 247 -14.28 -11.71 -21.41
C VAL A 247 -13.02 -11.85 -20.56
N ILE A 248 -12.28 -10.75 -20.39
CA ILE A 248 -11.05 -10.66 -19.63
C ILE A 248 -11.32 -9.87 -18.35
N CYS A 249 -11.39 -10.57 -17.21
CA CYS A 249 -11.52 -9.93 -15.91
C CYS A 249 -10.26 -9.09 -15.56
N PRO A 250 -10.39 -7.79 -15.21
CA PRO A 250 -9.25 -6.94 -14.90
C PRO A 250 -8.43 -7.47 -13.72
N LEU A 251 -9.11 -7.92 -12.66
CA LEU A 251 -8.45 -8.41 -11.45
C LEU A 251 -8.06 -9.89 -11.52
N GLY A 252 -8.27 -10.53 -12.68
CA GLY A 252 -7.96 -11.95 -12.87
C GLY A 252 -8.80 -12.90 -12.01
N TYR A 253 -9.91 -12.41 -11.44
CA TYR A 253 -10.82 -13.23 -10.65
C TYR A 253 -11.57 -14.22 -11.53
N ASN A 254 -11.92 -15.37 -10.95
CA ASN A 254 -12.78 -16.35 -11.62
C ASN A 254 -14.22 -15.82 -11.78
N LYS A 255 -15.02 -16.48 -12.61
CA LYS A 255 -16.41 -16.07 -12.89
C LYS A 255 -17.26 -15.95 -11.62
N SER A 256 -17.12 -16.88 -10.68
CA SER A 256 -17.85 -16.87 -9.40
C SER A 256 -17.42 -15.76 -8.44
N LEU A 257 -16.43 -14.95 -8.78
CA LEU A 257 -16.04 -13.76 -8.04
C LEU A 257 -16.24 -12.48 -8.85
N ALA A 258 -16.77 -12.57 -10.06
CA ALA A 258 -17.04 -11.45 -10.94
C ALA A 258 -18.47 -11.55 -11.53
N ASP A 259 -19.38 -12.11 -10.74
CA ASP A 259 -20.77 -12.43 -11.08
C ASP A 259 -21.78 -11.34 -10.64
N GLY A 260 -21.30 -10.28 -9.96
CA GLY A 260 -22.16 -9.24 -9.40
C GLY A 260 -22.80 -9.60 -8.05
N GLU A 261 -22.57 -10.81 -7.52
CA GLU A 261 -23.18 -11.22 -6.26
C GLU A 261 -22.57 -10.43 -5.07
N PRO A 262 -23.38 -9.80 -4.21
CA PRO A 262 -22.88 -9.06 -3.06
C PRO A 262 -22.20 -9.96 -2.01
N ARG A 263 -20.98 -9.62 -1.64
CA ARG A 263 -20.18 -10.31 -0.63
C ARG A 263 -19.73 -9.35 0.47
N THR A 264 -19.63 -9.85 1.69
CA THR A 264 -19.04 -9.12 2.81
C THR A 264 -17.53 -8.92 2.58
N PRO A 265 -16.91 -7.92 3.24
CA PRO A 265 -15.46 -7.78 3.20
C PRO A 265 -14.71 -9.06 3.59
N ARG A 266 -15.20 -9.81 4.60
CA ARG A 266 -14.53 -11.04 5.03
C ARG A 266 -14.58 -12.14 3.97
N GLU A 267 -15.70 -12.29 3.28
CA GLU A 267 -15.83 -13.22 2.15
C GLU A 267 -14.89 -12.83 1.01
N TRP A 268 -14.82 -11.54 0.67
CA TRP A 268 -13.86 -11.04 -0.33
C TRP A 268 -12.42 -11.37 0.03
N LEU A 269 -12.00 -11.09 1.27
CA LEU A 269 -10.66 -11.39 1.74
C LEU A 269 -10.35 -12.89 1.62
N ALA A 270 -11.24 -13.75 2.12
CA ALA A 270 -11.05 -15.19 2.10
C ALA A 270 -10.99 -15.75 0.68
N SER A 271 -11.81 -15.24 -0.24
CA SER A 271 -11.88 -15.75 -1.62
C SER A 271 -10.81 -15.20 -2.55
N THR A 272 -10.18 -14.07 -2.21
CA THR A 272 -9.21 -13.41 -3.09
C THR A 272 -7.78 -13.45 -2.56
N VAL A 273 -7.55 -13.97 -1.35
CA VAL A 273 -6.23 -13.98 -0.69
C VAL A 273 -5.15 -14.62 -1.56
N ASP A 274 -5.48 -15.59 -2.42
CA ASP A 274 -4.55 -16.31 -3.32
C ASP A 274 -4.52 -15.82 -4.77
N THR A 275 -5.14 -14.67 -5.05
CA THR A 275 -5.14 -14.05 -6.38
C THR A 275 -3.97 -13.07 -6.56
N SER A 276 -3.79 -12.56 -7.79
CA SER A 276 -2.85 -11.48 -8.10
C SER A 276 -3.24 -10.13 -7.48
N TYR A 277 -4.51 -9.94 -7.12
CA TYR A 277 -5.04 -8.70 -6.55
C TYR A 277 -5.86 -9.01 -5.30
N PRO A 278 -5.22 -9.46 -4.21
CA PRO A 278 -5.93 -9.87 -3.00
C PRO A 278 -6.68 -8.68 -2.39
N TYR A 279 -7.96 -8.89 -2.08
CA TYR A 279 -8.82 -7.93 -1.38
C TYR A 279 -8.96 -6.55 -2.08
N ALA A 280 -8.62 -6.48 -3.37
CA ALA A 280 -8.52 -5.22 -4.11
C ALA A 280 -9.87 -4.50 -4.23
N VAL A 281 -10.95 -5.23 -4.54
CA VAL A 281 -12.30 -4.67 -4.68
C VAL A 281 -12.73 -3.87 -3.45
N VAL A 282 -12.47 -4.41 -2.25
CA VAL A 282 -12.84 -3.75 -0.99
C VAL A 282 -11.98 -2.52 -0.74
N ARG A 283 -10.65 -2.65 -0.90
CA ARG A 283 -9.71 -1.54 -0.69
C ARG A 283 -9.95 -0.38 -1.65
N LEU A 284 -10.23 -0.67 -2.92
CA LEU A 284 -10.54 0.36 -3.92
C LEU A 284 -11.82 1.10 -3.55
N LEU A 285 -12.91 0.42 -3.22
CA LEU A 285 -14.14 1.09 -2.81
C LEU A 285 -13.94 1.94 -1.56
N GLN A 286 -13.23 1.44 -0.55
CA GLN A 286 -12.88 2.23 0.64
C GLN A 286 -12.08 3.48 0.26
N TYR A 287 -11.11 3.35 -0.63
CA TYR A 287 -10.27 4.46 -1.09
C TYR A 287 -11.07 5.55 -1.82
N PHE A 288 -11.94 5.15 -2.74
CA PHE A 288 -12.77 6.08 -3.53
C PHE A 288 -13.97 6.67 -2.78
N THR A 289 -14.25 6.18 -1.57
CA THR A 289 -15.35 6.65 -0.72
C THR A 289 -14.87 7.53 0.45
N VAL A 290 -13.55 7.74 0.61
CA VAL A 290 -13.02 8.65 1.64
C VAL A 290 -13.47 10.09 1.36
N PRO A 291 -14.24 10.72 2.28
CA PRO A 291 -14.73 12.07 2.07
C PRO A 291 -13.60 13.09 1.92
N GLY A 292 -13.64 13.89 0.84
CA GLY A 292 -12.73 15.01 0.60
C GLY A 292 -11.30 14.64 0.19
N LEU A 293 -10.94 13.36 0.22
CA LEU A 293 -9.60 12.86 -0.14
C LEU A 293 -9.59 11.80 -1.24
N ALA A 294 -10.76 11.27 -1.61
CA ALA A 294 -10.85 10.28 -2.68
C ALA A 294 -10.38 10.88 -4.02
N PRO A 295 -9.52 10.17 -4.78
CA PRO A 295 -9.12 10.63 -6.10
C PRO A 295 -10.23 10.44 -7.13
N ASP A 296 -10.02 11.03 -8.30
CA ASP A 296 -10.86 10.76 -9.49
C ASP A 296 -10.38 9.48 -10.19
N MET A 297 -9.05 9.25 -10.22
CA MET A 297 -8.45 7.98 -10.67
C MET A 297 -7.32 7.52 -9.73
N LEU A 298 -7.17 6.21 -9.59
CA LEU A 298 -6.01 5.55 -9.01
C LEU A 298 -5.31 4.78 -10.14
N VAL A 299 -4.02 5.01 -10.29
CA VAL A 299 -3.20 4.40 -11.33
C VAL A 299 -2.15 3.53 -10.64
N THR A 300 -1.95 2.31 -11.11
CA THR A 300 -0.83 1.47 -10.65
C THR A 300 0.11 1.11 -11.78
N ALA A 301 1.40 1.11 -11.46
CA ALA A 301 2.44 0.72 -12.38
C ALA A 301 2.43 -0.79 -12.64
N HIS A 302 2.91 -1.17 -13.81
CA HIS A 302 3.23 -2.54 -14.19
C HIS A 302 4.51 -2.99 -13.50
N GLU A 303 4.65 -4.29 -13.26
CA GLU A 303 5.90 -4.86 -12.76
C GLU A 303 7.09 -4.39 -13.61
N GLY A 304 8.15 -3.93 -12.95
CA GLY A 304 9.30 -3.32 -13.58
C GLY A 304 9.19 -1.82 -13.86
N PHE A 305 8.09 -1.17 -13.52
CA PHE A 305 7.94 0.28 -13.66
C PHE A 305 7.49 0.90 -12.35
N ASP A 306 7.82 2.17 -12.14
CA ASP A 306 7.24 3.01 -11.10
C ASP A 306 6.90 4.41 -11.66
N PHE A 307 6.32 5.26 -10.81
CA PHE A 307 6.07 6.68 -11.08
C PHE A 307 7.05 7.62 -10.35
N GLY A 308 8.17 7.06 -9.87
CA GLY A 308 9.17 7.70 -9.03
C GLY A 308 10.30 8.39 -9.79
N LYS A 309 10.11 8.76 -11.07
CA LYS A 309 11.16 9.41 -11.86
C LYS A 309 11.61 10.72 -11.25
N ASP A 310 12.92 10.87 -11.02
CA ASP A 310 13.55 12.04 -10.41
C ASP A 310 12.89 12.43 -9.07
N TRP A 311 12.29 11.47 -8.36
CA TRP A 311 11.42 11.75 -7.23
C TRP A 311 12.23 12.11 -5.98
N GLU A 312 13.10 11.22 -5.50
CA GLU A 312 13.81 11.50 -4.26
C GLU A 312 15.15 12.20 -4.45
N TYR A 313 15.49 13.08 -3.51
CA TYR A 313 16.76 13.80 -3.54
C TYR A 313 17.99 12.85 -3.55
N TYR A 314 17.93 11.78 -2.76
CA TYR A 314 19.08 10.88 -2.55
C TYR A 314 19.16 9.76 -3.57
N VAL A 315 18.04 9.14 -3.91
CA VAL A 315 18.01 7.97 -4.80
C VAL A 315 17.75 8.39 -6.25
N GLN A 316 17.09 9.54 -6.48
CA GLN A 316 16.59 10.06 -7.76
C GLN A 316 15.58 9.13 -8.42
N ASN A 317 15.99 7.91 -8.76
CA ASN A 317 15.21 6.88 -9.42
C ASN A 317 15.30 5.59 -8.59
N PHE A 318 14.16 5.07 -8.16
CA PHE A 318 14.14 3.86 -7.36
C PHE A 318 14.47 2.62 -8.19
N ALA A 319 15.23 1.70 -7.61
CA ALA A 319 15.49 0.39 -8.18
C ALA A 319 14.42 -0.64 -7.78
N GLY A 320 13.62 -0.33 -6.77
CA GLY A 320 12.50 -1.13 -6.26
C GLY A 320 11.51 -0.26 -5.49
N GLY A 321 10.28 -0.74 -5.37
CA GLY A 321 9.16 0.04 -4.86
C GLY A 321 8.03 -0.77 -4.28
N HIS A 322 6.96 -0.10 -3.85
CA HIS A 322 5.80 -0.72 -3.21
C HIS A 322 4.48 0.02 -3.50
N GLY A 323 3.48 0.06 -2.63
CA GLY A 323 2.32 0.96 -2.77
C GLY A 323 1.25 0.61 -3.83
N GLY A 324 1.55 -0.22 -4.82
CA GLY A 324 0.54 -0.76 -5.76
C GLY A 324 -0.43 -1.76 -5.12
N ILE A 325 -1.43 -2.23 -5.88
CA ILE A 325 -2.45 -3.19 -5.40
C ILE A 325 -2.20 -4.66 -5.80
N HIS A 326 -1.06 -4.92 -6.43
CA HIS A 326 -0.66 -6.29 -6.77
C HIS A 326 -0.26 -7.08 -5.53
N ARG A 327 -0.41 -8.41 -5.57
CA ARG A 327 -0.10 -9.33 -4.45
C ARG A 327 1.29 -9.10 -3.87
N SER A 328 2.29 -8.85 -4.70
CA SER A 328 3.68 -8.58 -4.27
C SER A 328 3.79 -7.40 -3.30
N HIS A 329 2.86 -6.45 -3.32
CA HIS A 329 2.87 -5.27 -2.45
C HIS A 329 1.90 -5.41 -1.28
N LEU A 330 0.82 -6.19 -1.44
CA LEU A 330 -0.24 -6.31 -0.43
C LEU A 330 -0.09 -7.52 0.50
N SER A 331 0.56 -8.60 0.04
CA SER A 331 0.67 -9.86 0.76
C SER A 331 1.93 -9.86 1.63
N THR A 332 1.74 -9.83 2.93
CA THR A 332 2.81 -9.67 3.92
C THR A 332 2.81 -10.83 4.92
N PRO A 333 3.97 -11.41 5.28
CA PRO A 333 4.03 -12.38 6.36
C PRO A 333 3.69 -11.73 7.71
N ALA A 334 2.99 -12.49 8.56
CA ALA A 334 2.79 -12.18 9.96
C ALA A 334 3.05 -13.45 10.78
N ILE A 335 4.11 -13.45 11.58
CA ILE A 335 4.58 -14.60 12.35
C ILE A 335 4.42 -14.29 13.83
N PHE A 336 3.77 -15.19 14.57
CA PHE A 336 3.58 -15.09 16.01
C PHE A 336 4.22 -16.28 16.71
N SER A 337 4.83 -16.03 17.87
CA SER A 337 5.37 -17.09 18.72
C SER A 337 5.36 -16.67 20.19
N GLY A 338 5.47 -17.64 21.09
CA GLY A 338 5.56 -17.40 22.54
C GLY A 338 4.22 -17.56 23.26
N ALA A 339 4.09 -16.88 24.40
CA ALA A 339 2.95 -17.02 25.30
C ALA A 339 1.62 -16.73 24.58
N GLY A 340 0.59 -17.55 24.83
CA GLY A 340 -0.76 -17.30 24.32
C GLY A 340 -0.97 -17.44 22.82
N VAL A 341 0.05 -17.93 22.10
CA VAL A 341 -0.03 -18.26 20.68
C VAL A 341 -0.16 -19.77 20.55
N HIS A 342 -1.23 -20.24 19.92
CA HIS A 342 -1.41 -21.66 19.66
C HIS A 342 -0.33 -22.16 18.68
N ALA A 343 0.44 -23.17 19.08
CA ALA A 343 1.50 -23.73 18.25
C ALA A 343 0.94 -24.36 16.97
N HIS A 344 1.68 -24.20 15.86
CA HIS A 344 1.34 -24.77 14.54
C HIS A 344 -0.02 -24.33 13.96
N SER A 345 -0.52 -23.19 14.41
CA SER A 345 -1.75 -22.59 13.88
C SER A 345 -1.46 -21.78 12.63
N THR A 346 -2.40 -21.80 11.69
CA THR A 346 -2.35 -20.97 10.48
C THR A 346 -3.64 -20.18 10.36
N VAL A 347 -3.52 -18.90 10.03
CA VAL A 347 -4.65 -18.08 9.58
C VAL A 347 -4.57 -17.93 8.08
N ASN A 348 -5.58 -18.46 7.38
CA ASN A 348 -5.58 -18.49 5.91
C ASN A 348 -5.70 -17.11 5.29
N SER A 349 -6.32 -16.15 5.99
CA SER A 349 -6.41 -14.77 5.55
C SER A 349 -6.67 -13.83 6.72
N ALA A 350 -5.98 -12.71 6.75
CA ALA A 350 -6.14 -11.64 7.73
C ALA A 350 -5.65 -10.33 7.15
N THR A 351 -6.18 -9.22 7.65
CA THR A 351 -5.61 -7.90 7.38
C THR A 351 -4.74 -7.44 8.55
N ILE A 352 -3.96 -6.37 8.35
CA ILE A 352 -3.18 -5.77 9.43
C ILE A 352 -4.09 -5.13 10.50
N GLU A 353 -5.30 -4.72 10.11
CA GLU A 353 -6.35 -4.25 11.03
C GLU A 353 -6.88 -5.39 11.91
N ASP A 354 -7.04 -6.61 11.36
CA ASP A 354 -7.38 -7.81 12.16
C ASP A 354 -6.31 -8.06 13.21
N LEU A 355 -5.03 -7.87 12.87
CA LEU A 355 -3.95 -7.95 13.82
C LEU A 355 -4.05 -6.89 14.91
N GLY A 356 -4.22 -5.61 14.54
CA GLY A 356 -4.36 -4.52 15.51
C GLY A 356 -5.52 -4.75 16.48
N ALA A 357 -6.66 -5.20 15.96
CA ALA A 357 -7.83 -5.56 16.78
C ALA A 357 -7.52 -6.73 17.73
N SER A 358 -6.80 -7.74 17.26
CA SER A 358 -6.46 -8.92 18.05
C SER A 358 -5.43 -8.61 19.14
N LEU A 359 -4.42 -7.78 18.84
CA LEU A 359 -3.44 -7.30 19.83
C LEU A 359 -4.12 -6.50 20.94
N ARG A 360 -5.13 -5.68 20.61
CA ARG A 360 -5.90 -4.92 21.61
C ARG A 360 -6.61 -5.86 22.60
N VAL A 361 -7.22 -6.93 22.12
CA VAL A 361 -7.87 -7.93 22.99
C VAL A 361 -6.83 -8.68 23.82
N PHE A 362 -5.72 -9.09 23.19
CA PHE A 362 -4.64 -9.82 23.85
C PHE A 362 -4.01 -9.02 25.00
N LEU A 363 -3.82 -7.71 24.82
CA LEU A 363 -3.31 -6.79 25.84
C LEU A 363 -4.33 -6.42 26.93
N GLY A 364 -5.54 -7.00 26.90
CA GLY A 364 -6.61 -6.68 27.84
C GLY A 364 -7.19 -5.28 27.68
N MET A 365 -7.03 -4.65 26.52
CA MET A 365 -7.54 -3.32 26.18
C MET A 365 -8.93 -3.35 25.50
N GLY A 366 -9.53 -4.53 25.36
CA GLY A 366 -10.88 -4.75 24.86
C GLY A 366 -11.94 -4.80 25.97
N SER A 367 -13.22 -4.80 25.60
CA SER A 367 -14.28 -5.15 26.55
C SER A 367 -14.11 -6.61 26.99
N LYS A 368 -14.68 -6.99 28.15
CA LYS A 368 -14.62 -8.38 28.65
C LYS A 368 -15.20 -9.42 27.68
N GLU A 369 -16.04 -8.97 26.76
CA GLU A 369 -16.74 -9.79 25.76
C GLU A 369 -16.06 -9.76 24.38
N ALA A 370 -15.07 -8.87 24.17
CA ALA A 370 -14.37 -8.75 22.90
C ALA A 370 -13.53 -10.00 22.65
N LYS A 371 -13.75 -10.64 21.50
CA LYS A 371 -12.94 -11.76 20.98
C LYS A 371 -11.84 -11.23 20.05
N PRO A 372 -10.64 -11.84 19.98
CA PRO A 372 -9.64 -11.47 19.00
C PRO A 372 -10.21 -11.81 17.62
N SER A 373 -9.88 -11.02 16.60
CA SER A 373 -10.23 -11.35 15.21
C SER A 373 -9.43 -12.55 14.69
N LEU A 374 -8.33 -12.88 15.37
CA LEU A 374 -7.42 -13.97 15.04
C LEU A 374 -7.53 -15.09 16.08
N ASP A 375 -8.11 -16.22 15.65
CA ASP A 375 -8.48 -17.35 16.53
C ASP A 375 -7.30 -18.11 17.16
N PHE A 376 -6.05 -17.82 16.77
CA PHE A 376 -4.84 -18.45 17.32
C PHE A 376 -4.31 -17.77 18.59
N LEU A 377 -4.94 -16.65 19.00
CA LEU A 377 -4.55 -15.89 20.18
C LEU A 377 -5.51 -16.19 21.34
N ASP A 378 -4.95 -16.63 22.46
CA ASP A 378 -5.71 -16.88 23.68
C ASP A 378 -6.09 -15.60 24.42
N HIS A 379 -7.23 -15.67 25.11
CA HIS A 379 -7.65 -14.63 26.04
C HIS A 379 -6.84 -14.69 27.34
N LYS A 380 -6.03 -13.65 27.57
CA LYS A 380 -5.30 -13.27 28.82
C LYS A 380 -3.82 -13.69 28.85
N HIS A 381 -2.94 -12.77 28.47
CA HIS A 381 -1.49 -12.93 28.68
C HIS A 381 -0.82 -11.65 29.15
N ASP A 382 0.36 -11.83 29.75
CA ASP A 382 1.00 -10.84 30.59
C ASP A 382 1.85 -9.80 29.83
N ASP A 383 2.43 -10.09 28.65
CA ASP A 383 3.26 -9.14 27.86
C ASP A 383 3.33 -9.50 26.34
N ILE A 384 3.37 -8.49 25.44
CA ILE A 384 3.63 -8.66 23.98
C ILE A 384 4.83 -7.82 23.56
N ILE A 385 5.78 -8.42 22.85
CA ILE A 385 6.79 -7.70 22.09
C ILE A 385 6.49 -7.85 20.60
N ALA A 386 5.98 -6.80 19.98
CA ALA A 386 5.73 -6.78 18.55
C ALA A 386 6.97 -6.22 17.84
N THR A 387 7.66 -7.06 17.09
CA THR A 387 8.69 -6.59 16.17
C THR A 387 8.03 -6.38 14.82
N SER A 388 8.32 -5.25 14.19
CA SER A 388 7.74 -4.97 12.89
C SER A 388 8.80 -4.40 11.97
N LEU A 389 8.84 -4.91 10.76
CA LEU A 389 9.50 -4.29 9.65
C LEU A 389 8.59 -3.11 9.26
N ILE A 390 8.75 -1.96 9.92
CA ILE A 390 8.01 -0.72 9.61
C ILE A 390 8.96 0.24 8.91
N HIS A 391 8.40 1.08 8.05
CA HIS A 391 8.98 2.38 7.76
C HIS A 391 8.79 3.38 8.90
N ASN A 392 9.82 4.14 9.26
CA ASN A 392 9.64 5.38 10.01
C ASN A 392 10.30 6.50 9.21
N ASN A 393 9.47 7.25 8.49
CA ASN A 393 9.91 8.27 7.53
C ASN A 393 10.34 9.57 8.24
N LYS A 394 11.16 9.44 9.27
CA LYS A 394 11.92 10.54 9.87
C LYS A 394 13.36 10.08 10.07
N THR A 395 14.25 10.69 9.29
CA THR A 395 15.71 10.81 9.51
C THR A 395 16.53 9.51 9.48
N TYR A 396 17.07 9.12 8.31
CA TYR A 396 18.26 8.26 8.24
C TYR A 396 19.21 8.45 7.04
N ALA A 397 18.88 9.32 6.07
CA ALA A 397 19.72 9.51 4.88
C ALA A 397 21.12 10.12 5.17
N GLU A 398 21.31 10.82 6.30
CA GLU A 398 22.60 11.43 6.63
C GLU A 398 23.60 10.48 7.32
N ASP A 399 23.11 9.45 8.02
CA ASP A 399 23.95 8.55 8.83
C ASP A 399 24.64 7.44 8.00
N LEU A 400 24.08 7.08 6.85
CA LEU A 400 24.68 6.08 5.95
C LEU A 400 25.91 6.62 5.19
N ILE A 401 26.05 7.95 5.06
CA ILE A 401 27.13 8.58 4.30
C ILE A 401 28.32 8.99 5.19
N ARG A 402 28.11 9.14 6.51
CA ARG A 402 29.17 9.56 7.44
C ARG A 402 29.39 8.51 8.51
N GLY A 403 30.36 7.63 8.30
CA GLY A 403 30.82 6.66 9.30
C GLY A 403 31.42 7.31 10.54
N SER A 404 30.60 7.85 11.45
CA SER A 404 31.02 8.34 12.76
C SER A 404 29.92 8.21 13.81
N PRO A 405 30.27 7.95 15.08
CA PRO A 405 29.30 7.62 16.12
C PRO A 405 28.79 8.91 16.76
N LEU A 406 27.49 9.21 16.64
CA LEU A 406 26.89 10.30 17.40
C LEU A 406 25.61 9.90 18.15
N SER A 407 25.58 10.44 19.35
CA SER A 407 24.73 10.21 20.52
C SER A 407 23.31 10.75 20.35
N CYS A 408 22.31 9.98 20.78
CA CYS A 408 20.98 10.49 21.05
C CYS A 408 20.88 10.97 22.50
N VAL A 409 20.62 12.27 22.66
CA VAL A 409 19.95 12.87 23.82
C VAL A 409 18.84 13.73 23.24
N TYR A 410 17.60 13.60 23.71
CA TYR A 410 16.85 14.70 24.34
C TYR A 410 15.63 14.15 25.09
N PRO A 411 15.18 14.86 26.14
CA PRO A 411 14.29 14.39 27.19
C PRO A 411 12.82 14.71 26.90
N VAL A 412 11.99 14.08 27.73
CA VAL A 412 10.59 14.42 27.99
C VAL A 412 10.47 15.86 28.47
N GLY A 413 9.53 16.62 27.91
CA GLY A 413 9.14 17.94 28.38
C GLY A 413 7.67 18.19 28.06
N SER A 414 6.89 18.29 29.12
CA SER A 414 5.44 18.51 29.19
C SER A 414 4.95 19.81 28.55
N GLN A 415 3.68 19.76 28.13
CA GLN A 415 2.71 20.83 27.84
C GLN A 415 2.77 22.07 28.78
N PRO A 416 2.16 23.23 28.44
CA PRO A 416 0.85 23.43 27.78
C PRO A 416 0.83 23.37 26.25
#